data_AF-A0A6A4UWK2-F1
#
_entry.id   AF-A0A6A4UWK2-F1
#
_cell.length_a   1.000
_cell.length_b   1.000
_cell.length_c   1.000
_cell.angle_alpha   90.00
_cell.angle_beta   90.00
_cell.angle_gamma   90.00
#
_symmetry.space_group_name_H-M   'P 1'
#
loop_
_entity.id
_entity.type
_entity.pdbx_description
1 polymer ?
#
loop_
_entity_poly.entity_id
_entity_poly.type
_entity_poly.pdbx_seq_one_letter_code
_entity_poly.pdbx_strand_id
1 'polypeptide(L)'
;MSSPFYLAKAYDRPAILQARVVGLNTSQPVPVFNRLRQGRAELGLSVGATSICLLTVIGITSLPSVGGALSWREFQFVQSGLGWAALLAAVLHNALLGWDFMVRNYSCSMPSAQQVGIYLPAITVLLKMPLLIPFVSNHLAAIRAGYERAGSSQ
;
A
#
# COMPACT_ATOMS: atom_id res chain seq x y z
N MET A 1 35.86 12.68 15.98
CA MET A 1 34.43 12.31 15.90
C MET A 1 34.32 10.93 15.26
N SER A 2 34.30 9.88 16.08
CA SER A 2 34.08 8.50 15.64
C SER A 2 32.62 8.31 15.27
N SER A 3 32.34 7.92 14.02
CA SER A 3 31.00 7.46 13.65
C SER A 3 30.59 6.28 14.55
N PRO A 4 29.33 6.20 15.00
CA PRO A 4 28.89 5.13 15.87
C PRO A 4 29.08 3.76 15.19
N PHE A 5 29.75 2.85 15.89
CA PHE A 5 30.05 1.47 15.47
C PHE A 5 28.83 0.70 14.92
N TYR A 6 27.62 1.08 15.33
CA TYR A 6 26.35 0.54 14.83
C TYR A 6 26.09 0.85 13.34
N LEU A 7 26.65 1.93 12.79
CA LEU A 7 26.52 2.27 11.38
C LEU A 7 27.39 1.38 10.48
N ALA A 8 28.50 0.85 10.97
CA ALA A 8 29.38 -0.02 10.19
C ALA A 8 28.71 -1.38 9.89
N LYS A 9 28.04 -1.98 10.89
CA LYS A 9 27.17 -3.16 10.69
C LYS A 9 25.88 -2.86 9.91
N ALA A 10 25.58 -1.60 9.63
CA ALA A 10 24.40 -1.23 8.84
C ALA A 10 24.61 -1.31 7.33
N TYR A 11 25.86 -1.22 6.88
CA TYR A 11 26.22 -1.20 5.47
C TYR A 11 26.88 -2.51 4.99
N ASP A 12 27.10 -3.47 5.88
CA ASP A 12 27.84 -4.68 5.57
C ASP A 12 27.03 -5.70 4.75
N ARG A 13 27.71 -6.44 3.87
CA ARG A 13 27.08 -7.45 3.01
C ARG A 13 26.39 -8.53 3.87
N PRO A 14 25.29 -9.14 3.40
CA PRO A 14 24.62 -10.19 4.16
C PRO A 14 25.62 -11.29 4.50
N ALA A 15 25.71 -11.68 5.77
CA ALA A 15 26.52 -12.82 6.18
C ALA A 15 26.01 -14.07 5.46
N ILE A 16 26.79 -14.59 4.53
CA ILE A 16 26.48 -15.79 3.77
C ILE A 16 27.05 -16.96 4.55
N LEU A 17 26.18 -17.80 5.11
CA LEU A 17 26.61 -19.09 5.64
C LEU A 17 26.44 -20.13 4.54
N GLN A 18 27.48 -20.95 4.38
CA GLN A 18 27.42 -22.13 3.53
C GLN A 18 26.65 -23.20 4.29
N ALA A 19 25.35 -23.31 3.99
CA ALA A 19 24.55 -24.40 4.53
C ALA A 19 24.83 -25.65 3.69
N ARG A 20 25.28 -26.73 4.36
CA ARG A 20 25.33 -28.07 3.75
C ARG A 20 23.91 -28.63 3.75
N VAL A 21 23.37 -28.92 2.57
CA VAL A 21 22.06 -29.57 2.46
C VAL A 21 22.23 -31.02 2.87
N VAL A 22 21.57 -31.46 3.94
CA VAL A 22 21.62 -32.86 4.37
C VAL A 22 20.88 -33.71 3.33
N GLY A 23 21.63 -34.42 2.49
CA GLY A 23 21.11 -35.27 1.41
C GLY A 23 21.71 -35.01 0.02
N LEU A 24 22.35 -33.86 -0.19
CA LEU A 24 23.12 -33.56 -1.39
C LEU A 24 24.51 -33.09 -0.94
N ASN A 25 25.60 -33.60 -1.51
CA ASN A 25 26.97 -33.15 -1.17
C ASN A 25 27.27 -31.76 -1.77
N THR A 26 26.28 -30.88 -1.80
CA THR A 26 26.36 -29.51 -2.32
C THR A 26 26.18 -28.53 -1.16
N SER A 27 27.06 -27.52 -1.15
CA SER A 27 26.90 -26.34 -0.31
C SER A 27 26.12 -25.30 -1.10
N GLN A 28 25.16 -24.65 -0.45
CA GLN A 28 24.44 -23.52 -1.04
C GLN A 28 24.64 -22.30 -0.14
N PRO A 29 24.98 -21.13 -0.73
CA PRO A 29 25.11 -19.89 0.02
C PRO A 29 23.73 -19.43 0.47
N VAL A 30 23.47 -19.43 1.79
CA VAL A 30 22.22 -18.92 2.37
C VAL A 30 22.51 -17.59 3.07
N PRO A 31 21.89 -16.48 2.64
CA PRO A 31 22.00 -15.21 3.35
C PRO A 31 21.25 -15.33 4.69
N VAL A 32 21.95 -15.23 5.81
CA VAL A 32 21.37 -15.35 7.15
C VAL A 32 20.63 -14.09 7.58
N PHE A 33 21.17 -12.93 7.23
CA PHE A 33 20.60 -11.65 7.59
C PHE A 33 20.63 -10.69 6.40
N ASN A 34 19.45 -10.16 6.05
CA ASN A 34 19.30 -9.13 5.04
C ASN A 34 18.51 -7.97 5.62
N ARG A 35 19.21 -6.86 5.91
CA ARG A 35 18.62 -5.65 6.50
C ARG A 35 17.49 -5.07 5.65
N LEU A 36 17.60 -5.12 4.32
CA LEU A 36 16.55 -4.59 3.44
C LEU A 36 15.27 -5.43 3.59
N ARG A 37 15.38 -6.75 3.56
CA ARG A 37 14.23 -7.66 3.78
C ARG A 37 13.61 -7.46 5.17
N GLN A 38 14.45 -7.33 6.19
CA GLN A 38 13.99 -7.06 7.55
C GLN A 38 13.23 -5.73 7.64
N GLY A 39 13.81 -4.63 7.15
CA GLY A 39 13.19 -3.32 7.21
C GLY A 39 11.87 -3.25 6.43
N ARG A 40 11.80 -3.94 5.29
CA ARG A 40 10.55 -4.06 4.53
C ARG A 40 9.48 -4.85 5.28
N ALA A 41 9.85 -5.92 5.99
CA ALA A 41 8.93 -6.71 6.79
C ALA A 41 8.40 -5.90 7.99
N GLU A 42 9.29 -5.21 8.71
CA GLU A 42 8.93 -4.35 9.84
C GLU A 42 8.01 -3.19 9.41
N LEU A 43 8.37 -2.49 8.33
CA LEU A 43 7.53 -1.43 7.75
C LEU A 43 6.22 -1.99 7.19
N GLY A 44 6.25 -3.14 6.54
CA GLY A 44 5.05 -3.81 6.03
C GLY A 44 4.07 -4.09 7.16
N LEU A 45 4.53 -4.67 8.28
CA LEU A 45 3.72 -4.96 9.45
C LEU A 45 3.15 -3.69 10.10
N SER A 46 3.96 -2.64 10.29
CA SER A 46 3.49 -1.40 10.94
C SER A 46 2.48 -0.62 10.08
N VAL A 47 2.68 -0.58 8.76
CA VAL A 47 1.74 0.01 7.81
C VAL A 47 0.45 -0.82 7.75
N GLY A 48 0.54 -2.15 7.80
CA GLY A 48 -0.62 -3.05 7.87
C GLY A 48 -1.46 -2.81 9.14
N ALA A 49 -0.82 -2.69 10.30
CA ALA A 49 -1.50 -2.37 11.55
C ALA A 49 -2.21 -1.02 11.48
N THR A 50 -1.52 0.01 10.96
CA THR A 50 -2.11 1.35 10.75
C THR A 50 -3.34 1.29 9.83
N SER A 51 -3.25 0.52 8.74
CA SER A 51 -4.38 0.33 7.81
C SER A 51 -5.59 -0.29 8.51
N ILE A 52 -5.38 -1.30 9.34
CA ILE A 52 -6.47 -1.94 10.09
C ILE A 52 -7.10 -0.95 11.07
N CYS A 53 -6.29 -0.19 11.81
CA CYS A 53 -6.79 0.84 12.73
C CYS A 53 -7.67 1.87 12.01
N LEU A 54 -7.26 2.34 10.83
CA LEU A 54 -8.05 3.26 10.02
C LEU A 54 -9.36 2.61 9.55
N LEU A 55 -9.32 1.37 9.06
CA LEU A 55 -10.51 0.61 8.66
C LEU A 55 -11.48 0.40 9.83
N THR A 56 -10.99 0.18 11.05
CA THR A 56 -11.83 0.10 12.25
C THR A 56 -12.57 1.40 12.52
N VAL A 57 -11.88 2.55 12.45
CA VAL A 57 -12.53 3.87 12.60
C VAL A 57 -13.59 4.10 11.53
N ILE A 58 -13.29 3.75 10.27
CA ILE A 58 -14.24 3.85 9.15
C ILE A 58 -15.45 2.92 9.37
N GLY A 59 -15.23 1.72 9.89
CA GLY A 59 -16.29 0.75 10.18
C GLY A 59 -17.20 1.16 11.35
N ILE A 60 -16.66 1.83 12.36
CA ILE A 60 -17.48 2.36 13.47
C ILE A 60 -18.32 3.55 12.97
N THR A 61 -17.73 4.43 12.17
CA THR A 61 -18.42 5.61 11.65
C THR A 61 -19.46 5.30 10.57
N SER A 62 -19.45 4.10 9.97
CA SER A 62 -20.48 3.66 9.02
C SER A 62 -21.80 3.23 9.68
N LEU A 63 -21.81 3.04 11.01
CA LEU A 63 -23.03 2.77 11.76
C LEU A 63 -23.92 4.02 11.76
N PRO A 64 -25.24 3.88 11.45
CA PRO A 64 -26.14 5.03 11.39
C PRO A 64 -26.25 5.80 12.72
N SER A 65 -26.03 5.13 13.86
CA SER A 65 -26.01 5.75 15.19
C SER A 65 -24.84 6.72 15.39
N VAL A 66 -23.66 6.40 14.86
CA VAL A 66 -22.45 7.24 14.95
C VAL A 66 -22.43 8.26 13.81
N GLY A 67 -22.80 7.83 12.60
CA GLY A 67 -22.89 8.71 11.44
C GLY A 67 -23.92 9.83 11.62
N GLY A 68 -25.03 9.57 12.32
CA GLY A 68 -26.05 10.59 12.62
C GLY A 68 -25.62 11.64 13.65
N ALA A 69 -24.57 11.39 14.43
CA ALA A 69 -24.01 12.34 15.39
C ALA A 69 -22.94 13.26 14.78
N LEU A 70 -22.47 12.95 13.57
CA LEU A 70 -21.43 13.70 12.86
C LEU A 70 -22.05 14.65 11.84
N SER A 71 -21.43 15.82 11.64
CA SER A 71 -21.81 16.68 10.52
C SER A 71 -21.47 16.01 9.18
N TRP A 72 -22.19 16.39 8.12
CA TRP A 72 -21.96 15.85 6.78
C TRP A 72 -20.49 15.98 6.31
N ARG A 73 -19.84 17.09 6.69
CA ARG A 73 -18.42 17.34 6.34
C ARG A 73 -17.48 16.41 7.08
N GLU A 74 -17.72 16.15 8.36
CA GLU A 74 -16.92 15.23 9.18
C GLU A 74 -17.10 13.80 8.70
N PHE A 75 -18.34 13.39 8.42
CA PHE A 75 -18.63 12.07 7.85
C PHE A 75 -17.92 11.86 6.51
N GLN A 76 -17.97 12.85 5.61
CA GLN A 76 -17.24 12.77 4.33
C GLN A 76 -15.73 12.74 4.50
N PHE A 77 -15.17 13.47 5.48
CA PHE A 77 -13.74 13.42 5.76
C PHE A 77 -13.29 12.03 6.24
N VAL A 78 -14.05 11.40 7.14
CA VAL A 78 -13.72 10.05 7.62
C VAL A 78 -13.90 9.02 6.52
N GLN A 79 -15.04 9.00 5.83
CA GLN A 79 -15.33 7.96 4.85
C GLN A 79 -14.51 8.12 3.57
N SER A 80 -14.31 9.35 3.08
CA SER A 80 -13.55 9.59 1.86
C SER A 80 -12.06 9.80 2.15
N GLY A 81 -11.70 10.75 3.01
CA GLY A 81 -10.30 11.09 3.31
C GLY A 81 -9.53 9.96 3.98
N LEU A 82 -10.01 9.50 5.15
CA LEU A 82 -9.37 8.37 5.85
C LEU A 82 -9.53 7.06 5.05
N GLY A 83 -10.62 6.90 4.29
CA GLY A 83 -10.80 5.76 3.38
C GLY A 83 -9.69 5.63 2.33
N TRP A 84 -9.32 6.74 1.67
CA TRP A 84 -8.18 6.75 0.74
C TRP A 84 -6.85 6.48 1.44
N ALA A 85 -6.63 7.06 2.62
CA ALA A 85 -5.43 6.80 3.41
C ALA A 85 -5.30 5.32 3.80
N ALA A 86 -6.39 4.70 4.24
CA ALA A 86 -6.45 3.28 4.58
C ALA A 86 -6.16 2.39 3.36
N LEU A 87 -6.75 2.71 2.20
CA LEU A 87 -6.49 1.97 0.96
C LEU A 87 -5.01 2.07 0.53
N LEU A 88 -4.41 3.26 0.60
CA LEU A 88 -3.00 3.46 0.27
C LEU A 88 -2.09 2.69 1.24
N ALA A 89 -2.40 2.70 2.53
CA ALA A 89 -1.66 1.92 3.53
C ALA A 89 -1.78 0.41 3.24
N ALA A 90 -2.97 -0.10 2.92
CA ALA A 90 -3.17 -1.51 2.56
C ALA A 90 -2.38 -1.92 1.30
N VAL A 91 -2.37 -1.08 0.26
CA VAL A 91 -1.58 -1.32 -0.96
C VAL A 91 -0.09 -1.33 -0.64
N LEU A 92 0.39 -0.37 0.16
CA LEU A 92 1.78 -0.29 0.57
C LEU A 92 2.19 -1.51 1.42
N HIS A 93 1.34 -1.93 2.37
CA HIS A 93 1.53 -3.15 3.16
C HIS A 93 1.75 -4.38 2.27
N ASN A 94 0.86 -4.60 1.29
CA ASN A 94 0.97 -5.73 0.38
C ASN A 94 2.18 -5.61 -0.56
N ALA A 95 2.51 -4.41 -1.04
CA ALA A 95 3.68 -4.17 -1.88
C ALA A 95 5.01 -4.41 -1.14
N LEU A 96 5.10 -4.05 0.14
CA LEU A 96 6.31 -4.22 0.95
C LEU A 96 6.59 -5.70 1.23
N LEU A 97 5.55 -6.46 1.59
CA LEU A 97 5.64 -7.91 1.88
C LEU A 97 5.75 -8.76 0.61
N GLY A 98 5.01 -8.41 -0.43
CA GLY A 98 4.91 -9.18 -1.69
C GLY A 98 5.99 -8.89 -2.71
N TRP A 99 6.96 -8.02 -2.43
CA TRP A 99 7.93 -7.55 -3.44
C TRP A 99 8.74 -8.63 -4.13
N ASP A 100 9.21 -9.63 -3.38
CA ASP A 100 9.96 -10.73 -4.00
C ASP A 100 9.06 -11.59 -4.89
N PHE A 101 7.78 -11.72 -4.54
CA PHE A 101 6.76 -12.43 -5.31
C PHE A 101 6.29 -11.63 -6.53
N MET A 102 6.33 -10.29 -6.47
CA MET A 102 6.04 -9.41 -7.61
C MET A 102 7.16 -9.41 -8.65
N VAL A 103 8.43 -9.51 -8.22
CA VAL A 103 9.60 -9.42 -9.11
C VAL A 103 10.00 -10.78 -9.68
N ARG A 104 9.69 -11.88 -9.00
CA ARG A 104 10.00 -13.24 -9.48
C ARG A 104 8.90 -13.76 -10.41
N ASN A 105 9.29 -14.14 -11.62
CA ASN A 105 8.42 -14.86 -12.54
C ASN A 105 8.42 -16.35 -12.17
N TYR A 106 7.27 -16.89 -11.79
CA TYR A 106 7.09 -18.32 -11.60
C TYR A 106 7.00 -19.00 -12.97
N SER A 107 7.74 -20.10 -13.16
CA SER A 107 7.75 -20.86 -14.43
C SER A 107 6.39 -21.46 -14.78
N CYS A 108 5.54 -21.70 -13.79
CA CYS A 108 4.12 -21.95 -14.01
C CYS A 108 3.41 -20.60 -14.00
N SER A 109 2.78 -20.20 -15.11
CA SER A 109 2.08 -18.92 -15.36
C SER A 109 0.95 -18.54 -14.39
N MET A 110 0.92 -19.12 -13.19
CA MET A 110 -0.04 -18.82 -12.14
C MET A 110 0.48 -17.64 -11.31
N PRO A 111 -0.20 -16.47 -11.34
CA PRO A 111 0.17 -15.35 -10.49
C PRO A 111 0.00 -15.73 -9.02
N SER A 112 0.91 -15.28 -8.17
CA SER A 112 0.79 -15.46 -6.71
C SER A 112 -0.47 -14.75 -6.19
N ALA A 113 -1.06 -15.28 -5.11
CA ALA A 113 -2.26 -14.67 -4.51
C ALA A 113 -2.05 -13.19 -4.15
N GLN A 114 -0.82 -12.82 -3.77
CA GLN A 114 -0.42 -11.44 -3.47
C GLN A 114 -0.43 -10.53 -4.71
N GLN A 115 -0.01 -11.04 -5.88
CA GLN A 115 -0.10 -10.31 -7.15
C GLN A 115 -1.55 -10.12 -7.57
N VAL A 116 -2.39 -11.15 -7.43
CA VAL A 116 -3.83 -11.04 -7.75
C VAL A 116 -4.52 -10.03 -6.84
N GLY A 117 -4.23 -10.08 -5.53
CA GLY A 117 -4.82 -9.19 -4.53
C GLY A 117 -4.46 -7.72 -4.69
N ILE A 118 -3.32 -7.39 -5.31
CA ILE A 118 -2.91 -5.99 -5.51
C ILE A 118 -3.53 -5.34 -6.75
N TYR A 119 -3.91 -6.13 -7.77
CA TYR A 119 -4.38 -5.56 -9.03
C TYR A 119 -5.62 -4.68 -8.88
N LEU A 120 -6.64 -5.18 -8.17
CA LEU A 120 -7.87 -4.42 -7.97
C LEU A 120 -7.64 -3.09 -7.22
N PRO A 121 -7.00 -3.07 -6.02
CA PRO A 121 -6.75 -1.81 -5.32
C PRO A 121 -5.71 -0.92 -6.02
N ALA A 122 -4.78 -1.47 -6.81
CA ALA A 122 -3.87 -0.66 -7.61
C ALA A 122 -4.63 0.05 -8.75
N ILE A 123 -5.51 -0.65 -9.46
CA ILE A 123 -6.32 -0.07 -10.54
C ILE A 123 -7.24 1.03 -9.99
N THR A 124 -7.85 0.85 -8.82
CA THR A 124 -8.71 1.88 -8.23
C THR A 124 -7.92 3.15 -7.87
N VAL A 125 -6.71 3.01 -7.32
CA VAL A 125 -5.82 4.15 -7.06
C VAL A 125 -5.39 4.80 -8.38
N LEU A 126 -5.01 4.02 -9.39
CA LEU A 126 -4.62 4.54 -10.70
C LEU A 126 -5.75 5.30 -11.38
N LEU A 127 -6.99 4.80 -11.32
CA LEU A 127 -8.16 5.47 -11.89
C LEU A 127 -8.49 6.77 -11.14
N LYS A 128 -8.18 6.83 -9.84
CA LYS A 128 -8.38 8.02 -9.01
C LYS A 128 -7.40 9.14 -9.34
N MET A 129 -6.16 8.81 -9.75
CA MET A 129 -5.10 9.80 -9.99
C MET A 129 -5.46 10.83 -11.09
N PRO A 130 -5.97 10.45 -12.28
CA PRO A 130 -6.45 11.40 -13.29
C PRO A 130 -7.60 12.29 -12.80
N LEU A 131 -8.49 11.76 -11.94
CA LEU A 131 -9.61 12.53 -11.39
C LEU A 131 -9.18 13.61 -10.38
N LEU A 132 -7.97 13.50 -9.83
CA LEU A 132 -7.38 14.49 -8.91
C LEU A 132 -6.68 15.64 -9.63
N ILE A 133 -6.48 15.54 -10.96
CA ILE A 133 -5.90 16.62 -11.76
C ILE A 133 -6.78 17.87 -11.63
N PRO A 134 -6.23 19.08 -11.41
CA PRO A 134 -7.00 20.30 -11.16
C PRO A 134 -8.00 20.58 -12.29
N PHE A 135 -7.65 20.29 -13.53
CA PHE A 135 -8.53 20.47 -14.68
C PHE A 135 -9.80 19.60 -14.61
N VAL A 136 -9.62 18.31 -14.31
CA VAL A 136 -10.72 17.33 -14.23
C VAL A 136 -11.55 17.57 -12.98
N SER A 137 -10.91 17.78 -11.83
CA SER A 137 -11.58 18.03 -10.56
C SER A 137 -12.38 19.35 -10.56
N ASN A 138 -11.86 20.43 -11.16
CA ASN A 138 -12.60 21.69 -11.30
C ASN A 138 -13.80 21.54 -12.23
N HIS A 139 -13.65 20.77 -13.33
CA HIS A 139 -14.77 20.48 -14.22
C HIS A 139 -15.86 19.64 -13.52
N LEU A 140 -15.46 18.61 -12.76
CA LEU A 140 -16.37 17.82 -11.93
C LEU A 140 -17.04 18.65 -10.83
N ALA A 141 -16.31 19.59 -10.21
CA ALA A 141 -16.87 20.51 -9.23
C ALA A 141 -17.89 21.46 -9.86
N ALA A 142 -17.62 21.96 -11.06
CA ALA A 142 -18.57 22.77 -11.82
C ALA A 142 -19.84 21.98 -12.14
N ILE A 143 -19.73 20.73 -12.61
CA ILE A 143 -20.89 19.85 -12.86
C ILE A 143 -21.67 19.61 -11.55
N ARG A 144 -21.00 19.32 -10.44
CA ARG A 144 -21.65 19.15 -9.12
C ARG A 144 -22.33 20.42 -8.60
N ALA A 145 -21.84 21.58 -9.01
CA ALA A 145 -22.44 22.88 -8.71
C ALA A 145 -23.59 23.25 -9.67
N GLY A 146 -23.94 22.37 -10.62
CA GLY A 146 -25.04 22.59 -11.56
C GLY A 146 -24.64 23.29 -12.87
N TYR A 147 -23.38 23.21 -13.28
CA TYR A 147 -22.95 23.74 -14.58
C TYR A 147 -23.67 23.03 -15.73
N GLU A 148 -24.52 23.76 -16.45
CA GLU A 148 -25.09 23.34 -17.72
C GLU A 148 -24.20 23.84 -18.86
N ARG A 149 -23.84 22.96 -19.80
CA ARG A 149 -23.21 23.41 -21.05
C ARG A 149 -24.24 24.25 -21.79
N ALA A 150 -23.88 25.47 -22.17
CA ALA A 150 -24.70 26.28 -23.05
C ALA A 150 -24.97 25.48 -24.33
N GLY A 151 -26.19 24.95 -24.47
CA GLY A 151 -26.64 24.34 -25.70
C GLY A 151 -26.58 25.39 -26.80
N SER A 152 -26.07 25.01 -27.96
CA SER A 152 -26.20 25.79 -29.19
C SER A 152 -27.68 25.85 -29.58
N SER A 153 -28.43 26.74 -28.93
CA SER A 153 -29.74 27.19 -29.39
C SER A 153 -29.49 28.32 -30.39
N GLN A 154 -29.28 27.94 -31.64
CA GLN A 154 -29.39 28.83 -32.80
C GLN A 154 -30.52 28.32 -33.68
#